data_AF-A0A431HES0-F1
#
_entry.id   AF-A0A431HES0-F1
#
_cell.length_a   1.000
_cell.length_b   1.000
_cell.length_c   1.000
_cell.angle_alpha   90.00
_cell.angle_beta   90.00
_cell.angle_gamma   90.00
#
_symmetry.space_group_name_H-M   'P 1'
#
loop_
_entity.id
_entity.type
_entity.pdbx_description
1 polymer ?
#
loop_
_entity_poly.entity_id
_entity_poly.type
_entity_poly.pdbx_seq_one_letter_code
_entity_poly.pdbx_strand_id
1 'polypeptide(L)'
;MGKDPAFLFYHHDFLIGTAFMSLEERGAYITILSHMAAQEGYLSDKEIKVVCVGFDYSNLLESKFKFDETIGKYFNKRLLEEIEKRKKFTQSRLNNLHKASHMDAHTESRMVNRDRDVNEIESGTTKKNVYAVFEESVLVLWNEFCDKYPVLSKVKEITGKRRDKLKKRFEVVSFKDFSKILDCISQQQFLLGKNERNWRVSFDWLIENDTNYIKILEKKYANQETEADAARLKEKYKL
;
A
#
# COMPACT_ATOMS: atom_id res chain seq x y z
N MET A 1 -34.67 -2.15 7.71
CA MET A 1 -33.96 -1.27 6.74
C MET A 1 -32.96 -2.16 6.02
N GLY A 2 -32.99 -2.24 4.69
CA GLY A 2 -32.02 -3.06 3.95
C GLY A 2 -30.61 -2.51 4.17
N LYS A 3 -29.66 -3.37 4.56
CA LYS A 3 -28.25 -2.98 4.62
C LYS A 3 -27.78 -2.71 3.19
N ASP A 4 -27.03 -1.63 2.99
CA ASP A 4 -26.41 -1.33 1.70
C ASP A 4 -25.45 -2.49 1.34
N PRO A 5 -25.71 -3.24 0.24
CA PRO A 5 -24.89 -4.40 -0.11
C PRO A 5 -23.49 -4.00 -0.60
N ALA A 6 -23.25 -2.71 -0.86
CA ALA A 6 -21.98 -2.21 -1.39
C ALA A 6 -21.29 -1.29 -0.38
N PHE A 7 -19.97 -1.43 -0.23
CA PHE A 7 -19.14 -0.43 0.44
C PHE A 7 -18.17 0.21 -0.57
N LEU A 8 -17.76 1.46 -0.30
CA LEU A 8 -16.88 2.19 -1.22
C LEU A 8 -15.47 1.62 -1.11
N PHE A 9 -15.00 1.00 -2.19
CA PHE A 9 -13.66 0.40 -2.23
C PHE A 9 -12.71 1.24 -3.11
N TYR A 10 -11.70 1.82 -2.47
CA TYR A 10 -10.69 2.62 -3.15
C TYR A 10 -9.55 1.72 -3.62
N HIS A 11 -9.65 1.24 -4.87
CA HIS A 11 -8.68 0.30 -5.43
C HIS A 11 -7.23 0.83 -5.39
N HIS A 12 -7.02 2.15 -5.55
CA HIS A 12 -5.69 2.76 -5.46
C HIS A 12 -5.10 2.68 -4.05
N ASP A 13 -5.88 3.05 -3.03
CA ASP A 13 -5.48 2.96 -1.62
C ASP A 13 -5.20 1.51 -1.23
N PHE A 14 -6.01 0.58 -1.72
CA PHE A 14 -5.80 -0.86 -1.50
C PHE A 14 -4.48 -1.33 -2.13
N LEU A 15 -4.25 -1.02 -3.41
CA LEU A 15 -3.03 -1.46 -4.10
C LEU A 15 -1.76 -0.89 -3.46
N ILE A 16 -1.77 0.38 -3.06
CA ILE A 16 -0.62 1.00 -2.40
C ILE A 16 -0.47 0.49 -0.98
N GLY A 17 -1.56 0.50 -0.21
CA GLY A 17 -1.56 0.09 1.19
C GLY A 17 -1.16 -1.37 1.40
N THR A 18 -1.31 -2.20 0.37
CA THR A 18 -0.97 -3.62 0.39
C THR A 18 0.21 -4.01 -0.51
N ALA A 19 0.92 -3.02 -1.08
CA ALA A 19 1.97 -3.28 -2.07
C ALA A 19 3.06 -4.26 -1.59
N PHE A 20 3.34 -4.28 -0.29
CA PHE A 20 4.36 -5.13 0.34
C PHE A 20 3.81 -6.36 1.05
N MET A 21 2.50 -6.58 0.98
CA MET A 21 1.85 -7.76 1.55
C MET A 21 1.91 -8.90 0.53
N SER A 22 2.01 -10.15 1.00
CA SER A 22 1.84 -11.35 0.17
C SER A 22 0.41 -11.43 -0.37
N LEU A 23 0.15 -12.33 -1.33
CA LEU A 23 -1.21 -12.51 -1.86
C LEU A 23 -2.16 -13.06 -0.78
N GLU A 24 -1.65 -13.90 0.11
CA GLU A 24 -2.35 -14.45 1.27
C GLU A 24 -2.70 -13.34 2.25
N GLU A 25 -1.74 -12.50 2.61
CA GLU A 25 -1.97 -11.36 3.51
C GLU A 25 -2.95 -10.34 2.90
N ARG A 26 -2.84 -10.08 1.60
CA ARG A 26 -3.81 -9.24 0.85
C ARG A 26 -5.21 -9.84 0.90
N GLY A 27 -5.31 -11.15 0.69
CA GLY A 27 -6.55 -11.91 0.79
C GLY A 27 -7.17 -11.81 2.18
N ALA A 28 -6.37 -12.00 3.23
CA ALA A 28 -6.81 -11.82 4.61
C ALA A 28 -7.29 -10.39 4.87
N TYR A 29 -6.52 -9.37 4.45
CA TYR A 29 -6.87 -7.96 4.62
C TYR A 29 -8.21 -7.60 3.98
N ILE A 30 -8.41 -7.94 2.70
CA ILE A 30 -9.66 -7.60 1.99
C ILE A 30 -10.86 -8.34 2.58
N THR A 31 -10.65 -9.57 3.05
CA THR A 31 -11.69 -10.39 3.68
C THR A 31 -12.12 -9.77 5.02
N ILE A 32 -11.17 -9.38 5.87
CA ILE A 32 -11.45 -8.68 7.13
C ILE A 32 -12.19 -7.36 6.87
N LEU A 33 -11.73 -6.54 5.91
CA LEU A 33 -12.40 -5.28 5.55
C LEU A 33 -13.85 -5.50 5.13
N SER A 34 -14.12 -6.56 4.36
CA SER A 34 -15.47 -6.90 3.90
C SER A 34 -16.38 -7.30 5.07
N HIS A 35 -15.86 -8.09 6.02
CA HIS A 35 -16.58 -8.42 7.25
C HIS A 35 -16.82 -7.20 8.14
N MET A 36 -15.82 -6.33 8.31
CA MET A 36 -15.96 -5.08 9.06
C MET A 36 -17.03 -4.19 8.42
N ALA A 37 -17.03 -4.04 7.09
CA ALA A 37 -18.04 -3.24 6.39
C ALA A 37 -19.47 -3.75 6.64
N ALA A 38 -19.65 -5.07 6.70
CA ALA A 38 -20.94 -5.70 7.03
C ALA A 38 -21.38 -5.52 8.51
N GLN A 39 -20.41 -5.24 9.39
CA GLN A 39 -20.58 -5.08 10.85
C GLN A 39 -20.29 -3.65 11.35
N GLU A 40 -20.66 -2.64 10.57
CA GLU A 40 -20.51 -1.21 10.96
C GLU A 40 -19.07 -0.74 11.26
N GLY A 41 -18.07 -1.46 10.76
CA GLY A 41 -16.66 -1.08 10.79
C GLY A 41 -15.82 -1.76 11.88
N TYR A 42 -16.41 -2.65 12.69
CA TYR A 42 -15.74 -3.27 13.83
C TYR A 42 -15.77 -4.80 13.77
N LEU A 43 -14.70 -5.45 14.22
CA LEU A 43 -14.62 -6.90 14.39
C LEU A 43 -13.89 -7.26 15.69
N SER A 44 -14.31 -8.32 16.37
CA SER A 44 -13.59 -8.84 17.54
C SER A 44 -12.38 -9.69 17.14
N ASP A 45 -11.42 -9.84 18.05
CA ASP A 45 -10.26 -10.73 17.86
C ASP A 45 -10.66 -12.16 17.48
N LYS A 46 -11.72 -12.69 18.13
CA LYS A 46 -12.27 -14.02 17.82
C LYS A 46 -12.78 -14.11 16.39
N GLU A 47 -13.51 -13.10 15.92
CA GLU A 47 -14.04 -13.06 14.56
C GLU A 47 -12.92 -12.95 13.52
N ILE A 48 -11.89 -12.14 13.79
CA ILE A 48 -10.72 -12.02 12.90
C ILE A 48 -10.02 -13.38 12.77
N LYS A 49 -9.78 -14.06 13.90
CA LYS A 49 -9.17 -15.40 13.90
C LYS A 49 -10.01 -16.43 13.16
N VAL A 50 -11.33 -16.35 13.24
CA VAL A 50 -12.26 -17.24 12.50
C VAL A 50 -12.26 -16.93 11.00
N VAL A 51 -12.21 -15.65 10.62
CA VAL A 51 -12.18 -15.22 9.22
C VAL A 51 -10.85 -15.59 8.56
N CYS A 52 -9.75 -15.57 9.32
CA CYS A 52 -8.40 -15.83 8.84
C CYS A 52 -7.86 -17.20 9.28
N VAL A 53 -8.73 -18.19 9.53
CA VAL A 53 -8.30 -19.55 9.92
C VAL A 53 -7.26 -20.09 8.94
N GLY A 54 -6.12 -20.52 9.47
CA GLY A 54 -5.03 -21.11 8.68
C GLY A 54 -4.04 -20.11 8.08
N PHE A 55 -4.17 -18.81 8.40
CA PHE A 55 -3.20 -17.79 8.02
C PHE A 55 -2.52 -17.22 9.27
N ASP A 56 -1.19 -17.14 9.23
CA ASP A 56 -0.44 -16.44 10.27
C ASP A 56 -0.74 -14.94 10.18
N TYR A 57 -1.21 -14.38 11.29
CA TYR A 57 -1.52 -12.97 11.43
C TYR A 57 -0.18 -12.21 11.52
N SER A 58 0.30 -11.71 10.38
CA SER A 58 1.59 -11.04 10.32
C SER A 58 1.54 -9.64 10.92
N ASN A 59 2.68 -9.16 11.44
CA ASN A 59 2.82 -7.80 11.98
C ASN A 59 2.38 -6.72 10.96
N LEU A 60 2.54 -6.98 9.66
CA LEU A 60 2.14 -6.04 8.60
C LEU A 60 0.61 -5.91 8.52
N LEU A 61 -0.11 -7.03 8.61
CA LEU A 61 -1.57 -7.05 8.61
C LEU A 61 -2.13 -6.40 9.89
N GLU A 62 -1.55 -6.73 11.04
CA GLU A 62 -1.90 -6.10 12.33
C GLU A 62 -1.84 -4.58 12.27
N SER A 63 -0.78 -4.04 11.66
CA SER A 63 -0.58 -2.58 11.54
C SER A 63 -1.71 -1.85 10.77
N LYS A 64 -2.54 -2.57 10.00
CA LYS A 64 -3.67 -2.00 9.25
C LYS A 64 -4.92 -1.81 10.10
N PHE A 65 -4.95 -2.35 11.31
CA PHE A 65 -6.09 -2.29 12.20
C PHE A 65 -5.69 -1.61 13.52
N LYS A 66 -6.66 -0.92 14.12
CA LYS A 66 -6.50 -0.32 15.44
C LYS A 66 -7.46 -0.99 16.40
N PHE A 67 -7.04 -1.15 17.64
CA PHE A 67 -7.90 -1.62 18.71
C PHE A 67 -8.60 -0.43 19.36
N ASP A 68 -9.92 -0.53 19.51
CA ASP A 68 -10.72 0.39 20.29
C ASP A 68 -10.92 -0.20 21.70
N GLU A 69 -10.22 0.36 22.68
CA GLU A 69 -10.27 -0.08 24.08
C GLU A 69 -11.66 0.06 24.72
N THR A 70 -12.48 1.00 24.23
CA THR A 70 -13.80 1.27 24.81
C THR A 70 -14.82 0.20 24.40
N ILE A 71 -14.70 -0.31 23.17
CA ILE A 71 -15.62 -1.30 22.58
C ILE A 71 -15.02 -2.72 22.67
N GLY A 72 -13.71 -2.83 22.84
CA GLY A 72 -12.99 -4.10 22.85
C GLY A 72 -12.91 -4.77 21.47
N LYS A 73 -12.87 -3.97 20.40
CA LYS A 73 -12.91 -4.45 19.00
C LYS A 73 -11.88 -3.75 18.13
N TYR A 74 -11.48 -4.39 17.05
CA TYR A 74 -10.62 -3.83 16.03
C TYR A 74 -11.42 -3.11 14.95
N PHE A 75 -10.82 -2.06 14.39
CA PHE A 75 -11.39 -1.31 13.27
C PHE A 75 -10.29 -0.89 12.30
N ASN A 76 -10.68 -0.64 11.05
CA ASN A 76 -9.85 0.06 10.08
C ASN A 76 -10.26 1.53 10.01
N LYS A 77 -9.33 2.44 10.34
CA LYS A 77 -9.62 3.88 10.43
C LYS A 77 -10.27 4.44 9.15
N ARG A 78 -9.71 4.09 7.97
CA ARG A 78 -10.19 4.58 6.68
C ARG A 78 -11.61 4.09 6.39
N LEU A 79 -11.87 2.80 6.63
CA LEU A 79 -13.20 2.21 6.44
C LEU A 79 -14.23 2.88 7.37
N LEU A 80 -13.88 3.09 8.63
CA LEU A 80 -14.78 3.69 9.62
C LEU A 80 -15.17 5.12 9.22
N GLU A 81 -14.21 5.94 8.78
CA GLU A 81 -14.47 7.29 8.26
C GLU A 81 -15.46 7.28 7.08
N GLU A 82 -15.34 6.32 6.16
CA GLU A 82 -16.25 6.19 5.02
C GLU A 82 -17.64 5.71 5.42
N ILE A 83 -17.74 4.78 6.37
CA ILE A 83 -19.02 4.37 6.96
C ILE A 83 -19.71 5.58 7.61
N GLU A 84 -18.97 6.40 8.36
CA GLU A 84 -19.54 7.57 9.03
C GLU A 84 -20.00 8.64 8.02
N LYS A 85 -19.21 8.93 6.98
CA LYS A 85 -19.61 9.84 5.89
C LYS A 85 -20.89 9.38 5.21
N ARG A 86 -21.00 8.08 4.93
CA ARG A 86 -22.21 7.48 4.34
C ARG A 86 -23.41 7.58 5.27
N LYS A 87 -23.25 7.31 6.57
CA LYS A 87 -24.31 7.51 7.58
C LYS A 87 -24.79 8.96 7.58
N LYS A 88 -23.88 9.95 7.60
CA LYS A 88 -24.21 11.39 7.55
C LYS A 88 -24.94 11.78 6.27
N PHE A 89 -24.50 11.28 5.12
CA PHE A 89 -25.13 11.57 3.84
C PHE A 89 -26.56 11.01 3.75
N THR A 90 -26.77 9.77 4.19
CA THR A 90 -28.09 9.15 4.29
C THR A 90 -28.99 9.93 5.23
N GLN A 91 -28.49 10.35 6.40
CA GLN A 91 -29.27 11.14 7.35
C GLN A 91 -29.66 12.51 6.79
N SER A 92 -28.76 13.19 6.08
CA SER A 92 -29.04 14.46 5.40
C SER A 92 -30.17 14.31 4.38
N ARG A 93 -30.15 13.23 3.58
CA ARG A 93 -31.21 12.93 2.61
C ARG A 93 -32.56 12.67 3.28
N LEU A 94 -32.58 11.93 4.38
CA LEU A 94 -33.81 11.70 5.16
C LEU A 94 -34.38 13.01 5.73
N ASN A 95 -33.53 13.86 6.30
CA ASN A 95 -33.95 15.13 6.87
C ASN A 95 -34.52 16.09 5.80
N ASN A 96 -33.93 16.08 4.59
CA ASN A 96 -34.42 16.88 3.47
C ASN A 96 -35.74 16.33 2.91
N LEU A 97 -35.94 15.00 2.93
CA LEU A 97 -37.22 14.39 2.57
C LEU A 97 -38.34 14.84 3.52
N HIS A 98 -38.06 14.90 4.82
CA HIS A 98 -39.03 15.37 5.82
C HIS A 98 -39.40 16.86 5.65
N LYS A 99 -38.49 17.68 5.10
CA LYS A 99 -38.73 19.11 4.80
C LYS A 99 -39.53 19.33 3.51
N ALA A 100 -39.61 18.37 2.61
CA ALA A 100 -40.33 18.48 1.34
C ALA A 100 -41.86 18.43 1.47
N SER A 101 -42.40 18.11 2.65
CA SER A 101 -43.85 18.05 2.90
C SER A 101 -44.58 19.40 2.85
N HIS A 102 -43.89 20.53 2.63
CA HIS A 102 -44.48 21.87 2.61
C HIS A 102 -44.36 22.60 1.25
N MET A 103 -43.90 21.94 0.17
CA MET A 103 -43.96 22.57 -1.16
C MET A 103 -44.79 21.73 -2.12
N ASP A 104 -45.89 22.36 -2.52
CA ASP A 104 -46.91 21.89 -3.42
C ASP A 104 -46.37 21.62 -4.83
N ALA A 105 -47.19 20.89 -5.58
CA ALA A 105 -46.97 20.35 -6.92
C ALA A 105 -46.25 21.29 -7.91
N HIS A 106 -45.00 20.97 -8.27
CA HIS A 106 -44.53 20.92 -9.66
C HIS A 106 -43.09 20.40 -9.68
N THR A 107 -42.86 19.27 -10.35
CA THR A 107 -41.73 18.98 -11.26
C THR A 107 -41.73 17.46 -11.50
N GLU A 108 -42.65 17.00 -12.35
CA GLU A 108 -42.34 15.83 -13.17
C GLU A 108 -41.10 16.16 -14.02
N SER A 109 -40.25 15.16 -14.25
CA SER A 109 -39.00 15.21 -15.01
C SER A 109 -37.74 15.60 -14.22
N ARG A 110 -37.16 14.59 -13.54
CA ARG A 110 -35.88 13.95 -13.92
C ARG A 110 -35.36 13.08 -12.77
N MET A 111 -35.86 11.86 -12.67
CA MET A 111 -35.04 10.75 -12.17
C MET A 111 -33.98 10.44 -13.23
N VAL A 112 -32.92 11.23 -13.26
CA VAL A 112 -31.65 10.75 -13.79
C VAL A 112 -30.87 10.33 -12.56
N ASN A 113 -30.59 9.04 -12.46
CA ASN A 113 -29.55 8.50 -11.59
C ASN A 113 -28.24 9.17 -12.01
N ARG A 114 -27.99 10.36 -11.46
CA ARG A 114 -26.76 11.08 -11.69
C ARG A 114 -25.86 10.59 -10.57
N ASP A 115 -25.09 9.55 -10.87
CA ASP A 115 -23.78 9.34 -10.26
C ASP A 115 -23.00 10.65 -10.45
N ARG A 116 -23.26 11.63 -9.57
CA ARG A 116 -22.39 12.77 -9.43
C ARG A 116 -21.20 12.21 -8.69
N ASP A 117 -20.18 11.86 -9.47
CA ASP A 117 -18.81 11.79 -9.01
C ASP A 117 -18.48 13.17 -8.41
N VAL A 118 -18.73 13.33 -7.11
CA VAL A 118 -18.28 14.49 -6.34
C VAL A 118 -16.86 14.16 -5.88
N ASN A 119 -15.94 14.08 -6.84
CA ASN A 119 -14.50 14.15 -6.59
C ASN A 119 -14.00 15.51 -7.07
N GLU A 120 -14.45 16.56 -6.41
CA GLU A 120 -13.80 17.86 -6.56
C GLU A 120 -13.71 18.54 -5.19
N ILE A 121 -12.93 17.95 -4.28
CA ILE A 121 -12.37 18.64 -3.12
C ILE A 121 -10.93 18.15 -2.87
N GLU A 122 -9.97 19.03 -3.22
CA GLU A 122 -8.59 19.16 -2.75
C GLU A 122 -7.59 17.99 -2.93
N SER A 123 -7.09 17.80 -4.17
CA SER A 123 -5.99 16.85 -4.46
C SER A 123 -4.63 17.22 -3.84
N GLY A 124 -4.48 18.43 -3.27
CA GLY A 124 -3.22 18.93 -2.72
C GLY A 124 -2.88 18.40 -1.31
N THR A 125 -3.87 18.30 -0.43
CA THR A 125 -3.66 17.96 0.99
C THR A 125 -3.42 16.46 1.18
N THR A 126 -4.13 15.62 0.41
CA THR A 126 -4.04 14.15 0.46
C THR A 126 -2.74 13.65 -0.18
N LYS A 127 -2.34 14.16 -1.35
CA LYS A 127 -1.07 13.79 -2.00
C LYS A 127 0.14 14.17 -1.14
N LYS A 128 0.08 15.32 -0.45
CA LYS A 128 1.17 15.78 0.43
C LYS A 128 1.36 14.84 1.63
N ASN A 129 0.26 14.33 2.21
CA ASN A 129 0.31 13.37 3.31
C ASN A 129 0.85 12.00 2.84
N VAL A 130 0.35 11.47 1.72
CA VAL A 130 0.82 10.18 1.19
C VAL A 130 2.30 10.22 0.80
N TYR A 131 2.76 11.32 0.20
CA TYR A 131 4.18 11.48 -0.14
C TYR A 131 5.08 11.53 1.09
N ALA A 132 4.64 12.17 2.18
CA ALA A 132 5.40 12.21 3.44
C ALA A 132 5.59 10.79 4.03
N VAL A 133 4.51 10.00 4.07
CA VAL A 133 4.57 8.60 4.52
C VAL A 133 5.48 7.77 3.61
N PHE A 134 5.42 7.97 2.29
CA PHE A 134 6.30 7.30 1.34
C PHE A 134 7.78 7.66 1.58
N GLU A 135 8.10 8.95 1.72
CA GLU A 135 9.47 9.43 1.96
C GLU A 135 10.06 8.82 3.23
N GLU A 136 9.29 8.78 4.32
CA GLU A 136 9.69 8.13 5.58
C GLU A 136 9.92 6.62 5.38
N SER A 137 9.00 5.94 4.70
CA SER A 137 9.12 4.48 4.47
C SER A 137 10.36 4.10 3.65
N VAL A 138 10.70 4.89 2.63
CA VAL A 138 11.89 4.65 1.79
C VAL A 138 13.18 4.74 2.60
N LEU A 139 13.26 5.72 3.51
CA LEU A 139 14.43 5.89 4.37
C LEU A 139 14.59 4.71 5.33
N VAL A 140 13.50 4.28 5.97
CA VAL A 140 13.49 3.14 6.89
C VAL A 140 13.91 1.87 6.17
N LEU A 141 13.23 1.53 5.06
CA LEU A 141 13.52 0.32 4.28
C LEU A 141 14.95 0.27 3.76
N TRP A 142 15.48 1.40 3.25
CA TRP A 142 16.88 1.46 2.83
C TRP A 142 17.84 1.17 3.99
N ASN A 143 17.62 1.79 5.15
CA ASN A 143 18.51 1.62 6.30
C ASN A 143 18.44 0.23 6.92
N GLU A 144 17.25 -0.37 7.00
CA GLU A 144 17.06 -1.77 7.40
C GLU A 144 17.73 -2.74 6.43
N PHE A 145 17.68 -2.43 5.12
CA PHE A 145 18.39 -3.20 4.12
C PHE A 145 19.91 -3.10 4.30
N CYS A 146 20.45 -1.91 4.59
CA CYS A 146 21.85 -1.74 4.92
C CYS A 146 22.27 -2.48 6.21
N ASP A 147 21.37 -2.68 7.18
CA ASP A 147 21.66 -3.52 8.35
C ASP A 147 21.90 -4.99 7.95
N LYS A 148 21.14 -5.50 6.98
CA LYS A 148 21.33 -6.85 6.42
C LYS A 148 22.55 -6.94 5.50
N TYR A 149 22.92 -5.83 4.85
CA TYR A 149 24.05 -5.73 3.93
C TYR A 149 25.00 -4.58 4.34
N PRO A 150 25.85 -4.78 5.39
CA PRO A 150 26.70 -3.71 5.95
C PRO A 150 27.73 -3.12 4.99
N VAL A 151 27.94 -3.77 3.84
CA VAL A 151 28.75 -3.22 2.73
C VAL A 151 28.15 -1.93 2.17
N LEU A 152 26.83 -1.74 2.29
CA LEU A 152 26.11 -0.56 1.83
C LEU A 152 26.03 0.50 2.93
N SER A 153 26.02 1.77 2.54
CA SER A 153 26.01 2.88 3.49
C SER A 153 24.57 3.34 3.80
N LYS A 154 24.27 3.45 5.09
CA LYS A 154 23.01 4.04 5.58
C LYS A 154 22.89 5.51 5.21
N VAL A 155 21.65 5.97 5.11
CA VAL A 155 21.30 7.37 4.92
C VAL A 155 20.81 7.95 6.23
N LYS A 156 21.43 9.06 6.66
CA LYS A 156 21.03 9.75 7.89
C LYS A 156 19.69 10.49 7.74
N GLU A 157 19.49 11.14 6.60
CA GLU A 157 18.31 11.97 6.34
C GLU A 157 18.03 12.12 4.83
N ILE A 158 16.76 12.43 4.51
CA ILE A 158 16.33 12.82 3.17
C ILE A 158 16.48 14.35 3.02
N THR A 159 17.58 14.75 2.38
CA THR A 159 17.84 16.16 2.05
C THR A 159 16.86 16.68 0.99
N GLY A 160 16.77 18.01 0.82
CA GLY A 160 15.89 18.61 -0.20
C GLY A 160 16.13 18.06 -1.61
N LYS A 161 17.40 17.86 -2.01
CA LYS A 161 17.74 17.28 -3.32
C LYS A 161 17.29 15.82 -3.47
N ARG A 162 17.39 15.02 -2.41
CA ARG A 162 16.91 13.63 -2.40
C ARG A 162 15.38 13.59 -2.47
N ARG A 163 14.71 14.48 -1.75
CA ARG A 163 13.25 14.66 -1.79
C ARG A 163 12.77 15.00 -3.20
N ASP A 164 13.41 15.94 -3.88
CA ASP A 164 13.02 16.29 -5.26
C ASP A 164 13.15 15.11 -6.23
N LYS A 165 14.19 14.29 -6.07
CA LYS A 165 14.38 13.05 -6.85
C LYS A 165 13.31 12.01 -6.51
N LEU A 166 13.09 11.74 -5.23
CA LEU A 166 12.07 10.80 -4.76
C LEU A 166 10.67 11.21 -5.21
N LYS A 167 10.32 12.49 -5.15
CA LYS A 167 9.03 13.00 -5.63
C LYS A 167 8.80 12.72 -7.10
N LYS A 168 9.80 12.89 -7.95
CA LYS A 168 9.72 12.51 -9.37
C LYS A 168 9.53 11.01 -9.58
N ARG A 169 10.08 10.18 -8.69
CA ARG A 169 9.92 8.71 -8.77
C ARG A 169 8.61 8.22 -8.17
N PHE A 170 8.09 8.91 -7.16
CA PHE A 170 6.83 8.58 -6.51
C PHE A 170 5.64 8.59 -7.47
N GLU A 171 5.67 9.39 -8.54
CA GLU A 171 4.62 9.37 -9.57
C GLU A 171 4.63 8.06 -10.40
N VAL A 172 5.72 7.28 -10.35
CA VAL A 172 5.88 6.05 -11.14
C VAL A 172 5.51 4.82 -10.30
N VAL A 173 4.51 4.07 -10.76
CA VAL A 173 3.94 2.91 -10.04
C VAL A 173 5.00 1.85 -9.71
N SER A 174 5.91 1.54 -10.64
CA SER A 174 6.96 0.52 -10.44
C SER A 174 8.01 0.91 -9.39
N PHE A 175 8.18 2.21 -9.10
CA PHE A 175 9.08 2.67 -8.06
C PHE A 175 8.43 2.66 -6.66
N LYS A 176 7.09 2.74 -6.59
CA LYS A 176 6.36 2.72 -5.31
C LYS A 176 6.59 1.42 -4.53
N ASP A 177 6.84 0.33 -5.24
CA ASP A 177 7.21 -0.97 -4.66
C ASP A 177 8.72 -1.00 -4.36
N PHE A 178 9.15 -0.19 -3.38
CA PHE A 178 10.57 -0.04 -3.03
C PHE A 178 11.18 -1.34 -2.47
N SER A 179 10.42 -2.13 -1.71
CA SER A 179 10.87 -3.45 -1.22
C SER A 179 11.23 -4.39 -2.37
N LYS A 180 10.43 -4.45 -3.44
CA LYS A 180 10.78 -5.26 -4.62
C LYS A 180 12.09 -4.82 -5.27
N ILE A 181 12.38 -3.52 -5.28
CA ILE A 181 13.68 -3.01 -5.76
C ILE A 181 14.80 -3.53 -4.86
N LEU A 182 14.66 -3.45 -3.52
CA LEU A 182 15.65 -3.95 -2.56
C LEU A 182 15.85 -5.47 -2.66
N ASP A 183 14.77 -6.24 -2.84
CA ASP A 183 14.83 -7.68 -3.08
C ASP A 183 15.63 -7.97 -4.36
N CYS A 184 15.38 -7.22 -5.44
CA CYS A 184 16.16 -7.36 -6.66
C CYS A 184 17.64 -6.97 -6.48
N ILE A 185 17.95 -5.99 -5.62
CA ILE A 185 19.34 -5.66 -5.25
C ILE A 185 20.01 -6.86 -4.58
N SER A 186 19.34 -7.48 -3.61
CA SER A 186 19.90 -8.62 -2.85
C SER A 186 20.28 -9.82 -3.73
N GLN A 187 19.61 -9.99 -4.87
CA GLN A 187 19.82 -11.08 -5.81
C GLN A 187 21.01 -10.83 -6.76
N GLN A 188 21.55 -9.61 -6.82
CA GLN A 188 22.55 -9.20 -7.81
C GLN A 188 23.87 -8.84 -7.13
N GLN A 189 24.82 -9.78 -7.11
CA GLN A 189 26.07 -9.67 -6.37
C GLN A 189 26.91 -8.44 -6.76
N PHE A 190 26.87 -8.05 -8.04
CA PHE A 190 27.52 -6.85 -8.53
C PHE A 190 27.06 -5.58 -7.78
N LEU A 191 25.77 -5.46 -7.47
CA LEU A 191 25.22 -4.29 -6.75
C LEU A 191 25.67 -4.25 -5.29
N LEU A 192 26.08 -5.39 -4.73
CA LEU A 192 26.54 -5.54 -3.34
C LEU A 192 28.07 -5.43 -3.20
N GLY A 193 28.79 -4.93 -4.22
CA GLY A 193 30.24 -4.77 -4.12
C GLY A 193 31.04 -5.98 -4.57
N LYS A 194 30.41 -7.10 -4.97
CA LYS A 194 31.14 -8.27 -5.47
C LYS A 194 31.46 -8.11 -6.96
N ASN A 195 32.38 -7.19 -7.24
CA ASN A 195 32.97 -6.97 -8.55
C ASN A 195 34.41 -6.49 -8.37
N GLU A 196 35.17 -6.47 -9.47
CA GLU A 196 36.61 -6.14 -9.45
C GLU A 196 36.91 -4.75 -8.86
N ARG A 197 35.94 -3.82 -8.92
CA ARG A 197 36.11 -2.43 -8.50
C ARG A 197 35.48 -2.14 -7.14
N ASN A 198 34.96 -3.16 -6.44
CA ASN A 198 34.17 -3.02 -5.21
C ASN A 198 33.03 -1.98 -5.32
N TRP A 199 32.53 -1.79 -6.53
CA TRP A 199 31.45 -0.85 -6.80
C TRP A 199 30.17 -1.38 -6.18
N ARG A 200 29.43 -0.52 -5.48
CA ARG A 200 28.20 -0.91 -4.79
C ARG A 200 27.14 0.14 -5.01
N VAL A 201 25.89 -0.30 -5.00
CA VAL A 201 24.74 0.60 -5.12
C VAL A 201 24.69 1.54 -3.92
N SER A 202 24.49 2.82 -4.17
CA SER A 202 24.21 3.81 -3.14
C SER A 202 22.78 4.31 -3.27
N PHE A 203 22.22 4.82 -2.18
CA PHE A 203 20.88 5.42 -2.19
C PHE A 203 20.78 6.53 -3.23
N ASP A 204 21.78 7.41 -3.29
CA ASP A 204 21.81 8.53 -4.23
C ASP A 204 21.84 8.06 -5.68
N TRP A 205 22.62 7.01 -5.98
CA TRP A 205 22.64 6.44 -7.33
C TRP A 205 21.30 5.80 -7.69
N LEU A 206 20.66 5.09 -6.76
CA LEU A 206 19.38 4.42 -6.98
C LEU A 206 18.28 5.41 -7.40
N ILE A 207 18.22 6.56 -6.74
CA ILE A 207 17.17 7.57 -6.97
C ILE A 207 17.53 8.61 -8.03
N GLU A 208 18.77 8.60 -8.55
CA GLU A 208 19.33 9.65 -9.41
C GLU A 208 18.44 9.96 -10.61
N ASN A 209 18.08 8.93 -11.36
CA ASN A 209 17.34 9.01 -12.62
C ASN A 209 16.23 7.95 -12.67
N ASP A 210 15.44 7.97 -13.73
CA ASP A 210 14.30 7.08 -13.96
C ASP A 210 14.71 5.71 -14.55
N THR A 211 16.00 5.49 -14.81
CA THR A 211 16.49 4.23 -15.42
C THR A 211 17.23 3.33 -14.44
N ASN A 212 17.88 3.88 -13.40
CA ASN A 212 18.74 3.10 -12.51
C ASN A 212 17.98 2.01 -11.76
N TYR A 213 16.84 2.34 -11.17
CA TYR A 213 15.98 1.35 -10.51
C TYR A 213 15.36 0.35 -11.51
N ILE A 214 15.11 0.77 -12.76
CA ILE A 214 14.63 -0.12 -13.82
C ILE A 214 15.70 -1.18 -14.15
N LYS A 215 16.97 -0.79 -14.28
CA LYS A 215 18.07 -1.75 -14.51
C LYS A 215 18.14 -2.82 -13.41
N ILE A 216 17.83 -2.44 -12.18
CA ILE A 216 17.76 -3.36 -11.04
C ILE A 216 16.58 -4.32 -11.19
N LEU A 217 15.39 -3.81 -11.48
CA LEU A 217 14.18 -4.61 -11.68
C LEU A 217 14.28 -5.55 -12.89
N GLU A 218 14.95 -5.11 -13.96
CA GLU A 218 15.27 -5.88 -15.16
C GLU A 218 16.43 -6.86 -14.96
N LYS A 219 16.99 -6.94 -13.74
CA LYS A 219 18.09 -7.84 -13.37
C LYS A 219 19.34 -7.70 -14.26
N LYS A 220 19.66 -6.49 -14.74
CA LYS A 220 20.82 -6.26 -15.64
C LYS A 220 22.19 -6.53 -15.01
N TYR A 221 22.24 -6.67 -13.69
CA TYR A 221 23.44 -6.94 -12.92
C TYR A 221 23.40 -8.34 -12.28
N ALA A 222 22.45 -9.20 -12.70
CA ALA A 222 22.52 -10.60 -12.37
C ALA A 222 23.83 -11.17 -12.91
N ASN A 223 24.48 -12.02 -12.12
CA ASN A 223 25.62 -12.76 -12.61
C ASN A 223 25.14 -13.51 -13.87
N GLN A 224 25.85 -13.37 -14.98
CA GLN A 224 25.71 -14.35 -16.06
C GLN A 224 25.96 -15.70 -15.41
N GLU A 225 25.04 -16.66 -15.56
CA GLU A 225 25.24 -18.01 -15.06
C GLU A 225 26.61 -18.47 -15.52
N THR A 226 27.56 -18.55 -14.59
CA THR A 226 28.86 -19.10 -14.92
C THR A 226 28.67 -20.61 -15.06
N GLU A 227 29.41 -21.25 -15.96
CA GLU A 227 29.40 -22.71 -16.12
C GLU A 227 29.62 -23.43 -14.78
N ALA A 228 30.28 -22.79 -13.81
CA ALA A 228 30.45 -23.27 -12.44
C ALA A 228 29.15 -23.31 -11.61
N ASP A 229 28.25 -22.33 -11.78
CA ASP A 229 26.93 -22.31 -11.11
C ASP A 229 25.99 -23.32 -11.75
N ALA A 230 26.03 -23.46 -13.08
CA ALA A 230 25.31 -24.51 -13.81
C ALA A 230 25.83 -25.92 -13.45
N ALA A 231 27.15 -26.08 -13.26
CA ALA A 231 27.76 -27.32 -12.81
C ALA A 231 27.36 -27.68 -11.37
N ARG A 232 27.34 -26.70 -10.45
CA ARG A 232 26.84 -26.89 -9.07
C ARG A 232 25.36 -27.27 -9.01
N LEU A 233 24.54 -26.71 -9.89
CA LEU A 233 23.12 -27.07 -10.02
C LEU A 233 22.95 -28.51 -10.53
N LYS A 234 23.71 -28.91 -11.56
CA LYS A 234 23.72 -30.29 -12.06
C LYS A 234 24.19 -31.30 -11.00
N GLU A 235 25.21 -30.95 -10.23
CA GLU A 235 25.74 -31.79 -9.15
C GLU A 235 24.75 -31.89 -7.96
N LYS A 236 24.11 -30.78 -7.58
CA LYS A 236 23.11 -30.73 -6.50
C LYS A 236 21.84 -31.53 -6.83
N TYR A 237 21.45 -31.58 -8.10
CA TYR A 237 20.23 -32.28 -8.54
C TYR A 237 20.49 -33.62 -9.23
N LYS A 238 21.74 -34.09 -9.35
CA LYS A 238 22.13 -35.34 -10.03
C LYS A 238 21.33 -35.60 -11.32
N LEU A 239 21.30 -34.60 -12.21
CA LEU A 239 20.83 -34.77 -13.59
C LEU A 239 21.97 -35.23 -14.48
#